data_AF-S7WV67-F1
#
_entry.id   AF-S7WV67-F1
#
_cell.length_a   1.000
_cell.length_b   1.000
_cell.length_c   1.000
_cell.angle_alpha   90.00
_cell.angle_beta   90.00
_cell.angle_gamma   90.00
#
_symmetry.space_group_name_H-M   'P 1'
#
loop_
_entity.id
_entity.type
_entity.pdbx_description
1 polymer ?
#
loop_
_entity_poly.entity_id
_entity_poly.type
_entity_poly.pdbx_seq_one_letter_code
_entity_poly.pdbx_strand_id
1 'polypeptide(L)' 'MILLFIGSFAFIGCADDEDPCDVKHVIINGECVPDYIFPDNQTIQNGYKYYHQEFGVIIYKDGNWVDEWDHIIDDLKM' A
#
# COMPACT_ATOMS: atom_id res chain seq x y z
N MET A 1 30.87 -24.33 32.66
CA MET A 1 31.21 -24.05 31.25
C MET A 1 30.40 -25.06 30.44
N ILE A 2 29.28 -24.72 29.81
CA ILE A 2 28.99 -23.62 28.89
C ILE A 2 27.58 -23.05 29.13
N LEU A 3 27.47 -21.73 29.02
CA LEU A 3 26.22 -20.95 28.94
C LEU A 3 25.54 -21.22 27.60
N LEU A 4 24.22 -21.43 27.58
CA LEU A 4 23.42 -21.18 26.38
C LEU A 4 22.48 -20.01 26.65
N PHE A 5 22.87 -18.92 26.02
CA PHE A 5 22.26 -17.61 25.92
C PHE A 5 21.11 -17.65 24.88
N ILE A 6 20.04 -16.92 25.22
CA ILE A 6 19.22 -16.04 24.35
C ILE A 6 18.42 -16.71 23.23
N GLY A 7 17.12 -16.42 23.27
CA GLY A 7 16.29 -16.50 22.08
C GLY A 7 14.83 -16.33 22.41
N SER A 8 14.48 -15.27 23.13
CA SER A 8 13.10 -14.79 23.24
C SER A 8 12.59 -14.53 21.83
N PHE A 9 11.90 -15.51 21.23
CA PHE A 9 10.98 -15.23 20.12
C PHE A 9 9.77 -14.52 20.73
N ALA A 10 10.00 -13.29 21.15
CA ALA A 10 8.97 -12.27 21.07
C ALA A 10 8.65 -12.19 19.58
N PHE A 11 7.54 -12.80 19.18
CA PHE A 11 6.81 -12.34 18.01
C PHE A 11 6.44 -10.89 18.33
N ILE A 12 7.35 -9.98 17.97
CA ILE A 12 7.09 -8.55 17.95
C ILE A 12 5.84 -8.42 17.07
N GLY A 13 4.76 -8.02 17.73
CA GLY A 13 3.48 -7.83 17.09
C GLY A 13 3.61 -6.78 16.00
N CYS A 14 2.85 -6.97 14.92
CA CYS A 14 2.28 -5.82 14.25
C CYS A 14 1.11 -5.39 15.14
N ALA A 15 1.41 -4.57 16.14
CA ALA A 15 0.44 -3.72 16.79
C ALA A 15 0.68 -2.33 16.23
N ASP A 16 0.03 -2.03 15.11
CA ASP A 16 -0.24 -0.66 14.70
C ASP A 16 -1.76 -0.56 14.68
N ASP A 17 -2.29 0.32 15.54
CA ASP A 17 -3.70 0.42 15.93
C ASP A 17 -4.64 1.00 14.85
N GLU A 18 -4.26 0.91 13.57
CA GLU A 18 -5.14 1.09 12.42
C GLU A 18 -4.66 0.09 11.36
N ASP A 19 -5.25 -1.09 11.32
CA ASP A 19 -4.85 -2.11 10.35
C ASP A 19 -5.09 -1.54 8.94
N PRO A 20 -4.05 -1.22 8.15
CA PRO A 20 -4.26 -0.72 6.80
C PRO A 20 -4.99 -1.76 5.92
N CYS A 21 -5.17 -2.98 6.44
CA CYS A 21 -5.95 -4.06 5.84
C CYS A 21 -7.47 -3.94 6.03
N ASP A 22 -8.00 -2.93 6.76
CA ASP A 22 -9.44 -2.73 6.91
C ASP A 22 -10.12 -2.29 5.59
N VAL A 23 -9.38 -1.67 4.68
CA VAL A 23 -9.77 -1.43 3.29
C VAL A 23 -9.39 -2.63 2.42
N LYS A 24 -10.18 -2.89 1.38
CA LYS A 24 -9.86 -3.93 0.39
C LYS A 24 -8.45 -3.66 -0.17
N HIS A 25 -7.58 -4.65 -0.12
CA HIS A 25 -6.16 -4.52 -0.43
C HIS A 25 -5.65 -5.76 -1.14
N VAL A 26 -4.48 -5.63 -1.75
CA VAL A 26 -3.70 -6.70 -2.37
C VAL A 26 -2.28 -6.70 -1.83
N ILE A 27 -1.67 -7.88 -1.75
CA ILE A 27 -0.27 -8.01 -1.33
C ILE A 27 0.62 -8.05 -2.57
N ILE A 28 1.49 -7.04 -2.72
CA ILE A 28 2.42 -6.91 -3.85
C ILE A 28 3.83 -6.86 -3.28
N ASN A 29 4.68 -7.83 -3.66
CA ASN A 29 6.07 -7.95 -3.17
C ASN A 29 6.20 -7.96 -1.62
N GLY A 30 5.18 -8.44 -0.91
CA GLY A 30 5.15 -8.46 0.56
C GLY A 30 4.68 -7.16 1.21
N GLU A 31 4.36 -6.13 0.42
CA GLU A 31 3.74 -4.88 0.88
C GLU A 31 2.22 -4.97 0.74
N CYS A 32 1.48 -4.42 1.72
CA CYS A 32 0.03 -4.27 1.64
C CYS A 32 -0.30 -2.99 0.85
N VAL A 33 -0.97 -3.15 -0.29
CA VAL A 33 -1.34 -2.05 -1.18
C VAL A 33 -2.86 -1.98 -1.27
N PRO A 34 -3.49 -0.84 -0.95
CA PRO A 34 -4.95 -0.70 -1.01
C PRO A 34 -5.45 -0.76 -2.47
N ASP A 35 -6.64 -1.33 -2.67
CA ASP A 35 -7.32 -1.30 -3.96
C ASP A 35 -7.83 0.11 -4.26
N TYR A 36 -7.60 0.57 -5.48
CA TYR A 36 -8.19 1.79 -5.99
C TYR A 36 -9.63 1.57 -6.45
N ILE A 37 -10.55 2.44 -6.03
CA ILE A 37 -11.95 2.44 -6.47
C ILE A 37 -12.23 3.78 -7.15
N PHE A 38 -12.61 3.76 -8.42
CA PHE A 38 -13.01 4.97 -9.15
C PHE A 38 -14.55 5.11 -9.17
N PRO A 39 -15.14 6.28 -8.86
CA PRO A 39 -14.48 7.48 -8.34
C PRO A 39 -14.08 7.29 -6.87
N ASP A 40 -12.98 7.94 -6.48
CA ASP A 40 -12.40 7.71 -5.15
C ASP A 40 -13.33 8.18 -4.03
N ASN A 41 -13.56 7.29 -3.07
CA ASN A 41 -14.36 7.54 -1.87
C ASN A 41 -13.49 7.75 -0.62
N GLN A 42 -12.18 7.90 -0.80
CA GLN A 42 -11.19 7.97 0.26
C GLN A 42 -10.50 9.34 0.29
N THR A 43 -9.61 9.54 1.25
CA THR A 43 -8.76 10.72 1.30
C THR A 43 -7.43 10.37 0.64
N ILE A 44 -7.31 10.65 -0.66
CA ILE A 44 -6.08 10.40 -1.42
C ILE A 44 -4.99 11.37 -0.98
N GLN A 45 -3.80 10.84 -0.71
CA GLN A 45 -2.62 11.62 -0.37
C GLN A 45 -1.56 11.53 -1.46
N ASN A 46 -0.80 12.61 -1.62
CA ASN A 46 0.28 12.67 -2.60
C ASN A 46 1.38 11.64 -2.27
N GLY A 47 1.85 10.92 -3.28
CA GLY A 47 2.86 9.87 -3.18
C GLY A 47 2.34 8.51 -2.73
N TYR A 48 1.05 8.37 -2.40
CA TYR A 48 0.49 7.10 -1.97
C TYR A 48 0.30 6.16 -3.16
N LYS A 49 0.55 4.87 -2.92
CA LYS A 49 0.42 3.80 -3.91
C LYS A 49 -0.91 3.08 -3.71
N TYR A 50 -1.56 2.76 -4.81
CA TYR A 50 -2.80 2.00 -4.86
C TYR A 50 -2.72 0.96 -5.96
N TYR A 51 -3.50 -0.10 -5.87
CA TYR A 51 -3.61 -1.09 -6.91
C TYR A 51 -4.88 -0.85 -7.75
N HIS A 52 -4.69 -0.59 -9.03
CA HIS A 52 -5.75 -0.60 -10.03
C HIS A 52 -5.78 -1.94 -10.74
N GLN A 53 -6.98 -2.50 -10.94
CA GLN A 53 -7.12 -3.80 -11.59
C GLN A 53 -6.58 -3.82 -13.04
N GLU A 54 -6.68 -2.70 -13.76
CA GLU A 54 -6.20 -2.57 -15.15
C GLU A 54 -4.76 -2.05 -15.27
N PHE A 55 -4.38 -1.09 -14.43
CA PHE A 55 -3.09 -0.36 -14.57
C PHE A 55 -2.02 -0.86 -13.60
N GLY A 56 -2.35 -1.80 -12.72
CA GLY A 56 -1.42 -2.29 -11.70
C GLY A 56 -1.21 -1.25 -10.60
N VAL A 57 0.03 -1.10 -10.14
CA VAL A 57 0.34 -0.10 -9.10
C VAL A 57 0.30 1.29 -9.71
N ILE A 58 -0.58 2.12 -9.17
CA ILE A 58 -0.73 3.53 -9.51
C ILE A 58 -0.34 4.40 -8.32
N ILE A 59 0.14 5.60 -8.59
CA ILE A 59 0.62 6.55 -7.59
C ILE A 59 -0.14 7.86 -7.78
N TYR A 60 -0.65 8.43 -6.69
CA TYR A 60 -1.23 9.77 -6.78
C TYR A 60 -0.14 10.82 -6.70
N LYS A 61 0.05 11.63 -7.75
CA LYS A 61 1.04 12.70 -7.83
C LYS A 61 0.43 14.01 -8.34
N ASP A 62 0.47 15.04 -7.52
CA ASP A 62 0.10 16.43 -7.83
C ASP A 62 -1.27 16.54 -8.51
N GLY A 63 -2.26 15.79 -8.02
CA GLY A 63 -3.62 15.78 -8.56
C GLY A 63 -3.87 14.80 -9.70
N ASN A 64 -2.87 14.00 -10.09
CA ASN A 64 -2.97 13.04 -11.19
C ASN A 64 -2.64 11.62 -10.72
N TRP A 65 -3.26 10.63 -11.37
CA TRP A 65 -2.83 9.24 -11.27
C TRP A 65 -1.71 8.97 -12.26
N VAL A 66 -0.62 8.40 -11.78
CA VAL A 66 0.51 7.98 -12.62
C VAL A 66 0.82 6.50 -12.41
N ASP A 67 1.40 5.86 -13.41
CA ASP A 67 1.96 4.50 -13.30
C ASP A 67 3.33 4.50 -12.58
N GLU A 68 3.95 3.33 -12.49
CA GLU A 68 5.29 3.18 -11.88
C GLU A 68 6.43 3.88 -12.65
N TRP A 69 6.17 4.35 -13.88
CA TRP A 69 7.11 5.07 -14.73
C TRP A 69 6.82 6.58 -14.81
N ASP A 70 5.96 7.12 -13.95
CA ASP A 70 5.53 8.52 -13.95
C ASP A 70 4.73 8.97 -15.19
N HIS A 71 4.14 8.04 -15.95
CA HIS A 71 3.20 8.41 -17.00
C HIS A 71 1.81 8.66 -16.42
N ILE A 72 1.17 9.74 -16.85
CA ILE A 72 -0.19 10.08 -16.43
C ILE A 72 -1.20 9.13 -17.07
N ILE A 73 -2.10 8.59 -16.24
CA ILE A 73 -3.20 7.71 -16.65
C ILE A 73 -4.43 8.58 -16.91
N ASP A 74 -4.62 8.98 -18.17
CA ASP A 74 -5.71 9.88 -18.58
C ASP A 74 -7.11 9.30 -18.33
N ASP A 75 -7.27 7.98 -18.36
CA ASP A 75 -8.54 7.29 -18.12
C ASP A 75 -9.05 7.42 -16.68
N LEU A 76 -8.17 7.80 -15.74
CA LEU A 76 -8.49 8.04 -14.33
C LEU A 76 -8.56 9.53 -13.97
N LYS A 77 -8.49 10.43 -14.96
CA LYS A 77 -8.68 11.87 -14.71
C LYS A 77 -10.17 12.16 -14.45
N MET A 78 -10.42 12.97 -13.43
CA MET A 78 -11.75 13.53 -13.13
C MET A 78 -12.20 14.54 -14.17
#